data_AF-A0A949EBN8-F1
#
_entry.id   AF-A0A949EBN8-F1
#
_cell.length_a   1.000
_cell.length_b   1.000
_cell.length_c   1.000
_cell.angle_alpha   90.00
_cell.angle_beta   90.00
_cell.angle_gamma   90.00
#
_symmetry.space_group_name_H-M   'P 1'
#
loop_
_entity.id
_entity.type
_entity.pdbx_description
1 polymer ?
#
loop_
_entity_poly.entity_id
_entity_poly.type
_entity_poly.pdbx_seq_one_letter_code
_entity_poly.pdbx_strand_id
1 'polypeptide(L)'
;MGLGEKIKSTRKNQGLTLGNLSSAIGVGTSTLSKYENRRANKDIPYLNDMCKIAVHLNDITLLTDLCSSCPVRKNIISQQYPDLKNSHHDLAVFASRICEEMVEAIRNISHLSEHFPEANLADLLNRKKKVLANMDEVVEIKRRIDLLVFKLILSEIFTPTDLQKEQHNRQQEALAANANQQHSDDR
;
A
#
# COMPACT_ATOMS: atom_id res chain seq x y z
N MET A 1 3.84 15.46 3.99
CA MET A 1 3.65 14.78 5.29
C MET A 1 4.94 14.04 5.63
N GLY A 2 5.47 14.21 6.83
CA GLY A 2 6.68 13.49 7.26
C GLY A 2 6.40 12.04 7.64
N LEU A 3 7.41 11.18 7.65
CA LEU A 3 7.28 9.75 8.02
C LEU A 3 6.54 9.56 9.37
N GLY A 4 6.92 10.33 10.40
CA GLY A 4 6.29 10.25 11.72
C GLY A 4 4.81 10.62 11.72
N GLU A 5 4.44 11.67 10.98
CA GLU A 5 3.04 12.07 10.80
C GLU A 5 2.24 11.00 10.07
N LYS A 6 2.85 10.33 9.09
CA LYS A 6 2.23 9.23 8.35
C LYS A 6 1.99 8.02 9.24
N ILE A 7 2.97 7.62 10.05
CA ILE A 7 2.79 6.55 11.06
C ILE A 7 1.61 6.89 11.98
N LYS A 8 1.57 8.13 12.48
CA LYS A 8 0.52 8.61 13.38
C LYS A 8 -0.86 8.64 12.73
N SER A 9 -0.96 9.10 11.48
CA SER A 9 -2.23 9.15 10.76
C SER A 9 -2.72 7.75 10.41
N THR A 10 -1.87 6.88 9.86
CA THR A 10 -2.21 5.48 9.54
C THR A 10 -2.67 4.72 10.80
N ARG A 11 -1.94 4.86 11.92
CA ARG A 11 -2.35 4.25 13.20
C ARG A 11 -3.74 4.74 13.66
N LYS A 12 -3.97 6.05 13.62
CA LYS A 12 -5.26 6.63 14.04
C LYS A 12 -6.41 6.21 13.15
N ASN A 13 -6.19 6.11 11.84
CA ASN A 13 -7.18 5.65 10.88
C ASN A 13 -7.62 4.20 11.14
N GLN A 14 -6.74 3.40 11.76
CA GLN A 14 -7.05 2.03 12.19
C GLN A 14 -7.65 1.96 13.61
N GLY A 15 -7.93 3.09 14.25
CA GLY A 15 -8.48 3.12 15.62
C GLY A 15 -7.50 2.65 16.70
N LEU A 16 -6.21 2.51 16.38
CA LEU A 16 -5.21 2.02 17.30
C LEU A 16 -4.73 3.14 18.24
N THR A 17 -4.66 2.86 19.53
CA THR A 17 -3.96 3.74 20.47
C THR A 17 -2.45 3.62 20.30
N LEU A 18 -1.70 4.60 20.81
CA LEU A 18 -0.24 4.53 20.82
C LEU A 18 0.26 3.31 21.62
N GLY A 19 -0.43 2.99 22.73
CA GLY A 19 -0.14 1.82 23.57
C GLY A 19 -0.33 0.50 22.83
N ASN A 20 -1.43 0.39 22.07
CA ASN A 20 -1.76 -0.81 21.31
C ASN A 20 -0.67 -1.12 20.28
N LEU A 21 -0.32 -0.13 19.45
CA LEU A 21 0.72 -0.31 18.43
C LEU A 21 2.08 -0.62 19.07
N SER A 22 2.45 0.11 20.13
CA SER A 22 3.74 -0.08 20.81
C SER A 22 3.90 -1.49 21.37
N SER A 23 2.83 -2.03 21.96
CA SER A 23 2.81 -3.38 22.53
C SER A 23 2.91 -4.43 21.42
N ALA A 24 2.20 -4.23 20.32
CA ALA A 24 2.19 -5.16 19.19
C ALA A 24 3.54 -5.27 18.48
N ILE A 25 4.31 -4.19 18.39
CA ILE A 25 5.63 -4.19 17.75
C ILE A 25 6.78 -4.46 18.74
N GLY A 26 6.48 -4.54 20.05
CA GLY A 26 7.48 -4.74 21.10
C GLY A 26 8.43 -3.54 21.28
N VAL A 27 7.92 -2.32 21.12
CA VAL A 27 8.69 -1.08 21.29
C VAL A 27 8.05 -0.25 22.40
N GLY A 28 8.85 0.44 23.22
CA GLY A 28 8.31 1.29 24.28
C GLY A 28 7.41 2.42 23.73
N THR A 29 6.31 2.72 24.43
CA THR A 29 5.37 3.81 24.08
C THR A 29 6.06 5.16 23.90
N SER A 30 7.06 5.46 24.73
CA SER A 30 7.86 6.69 24.64
C SER A 30 8.70 6.73 23.37
N THR A 31 9.26 5.58 22.96
CA THR A 31 10.02 5.44 21.72
C THR A 31 9.12 5.61 20.49
N LEU A 32 7.97 4.95 20.47
CA LEU A 32 6.98 5.11 19.39
C LEU A 32 6.48 6.56 19.31
N SER A 33 6.27 7.22 20.45
CA SER A 33 5.91 8.65 20.50
C SER A 33 6.97 9.54 19.87
N LYS A 34 8.26 9.24 20.06
CA LYS A 34 9.37 9.97 19.40
C LYS A 34 9.33 9.76 17.90
N TYR A 35 9.06 8.54 17.44
CA TYR A 35 8.93 8.23 16.01
C TYR A 35 7.79 9.04 15.36
N GLU A 36 6.63 9.10 16.01
CA GLU A 36 5.45 9.81 15.49
C GLU A 36 5.59 11.34 15.51
N ASN A 37 6.18 11.90 16.56
CA ASN A 37 6.22 13.35 16.78
C ASN A 37 7.57 13.98 16.39
N ARG A 38 8.35 13.25 15.57
CA ARG A 38 9.68 13.58 15.01
C ARG A 38 10.11 15.03 15.26
N ARG A 39 10.97 15.26 16.25
CA ARG A 39 11.49 16.60 16.59
C ARG A 39 12.84 16.90 15.95
N ALA A 40 13.60 15.87 15.55
CA ALA A 40 14.88 16.01 14.87
C ALA A 40 15.21 14.76 14.02
N ASN A 41 16.25 14.85 13.17
CA ASN A 41 16.79 13.71 12.40
C ASN A 41 17.33 12.55 13.27
N LYS A 42 17.37 12.71 14.60
CA LYS A 42 17.80 11.68 15.56
C LYS A 42 16.69 10.70 15.95
N ASP A 43 15.42 11.04 15.69
CA ASP A 43 14.26 10.22 16.09
C ASP A 43 13.76 9.31 14.94
N ILE A 44 14.66 8.91 14.04
CA ILE A 44 14.32 8.02 12.92
C ILE A 44 14.20 6.58 13.45
N PRO A 45 13.07 5.87 13.21
CA PRO A 45 12.91 4.48 13.62
C PRO A 45 14.05 3.61 13.12
N TYR A 46 14.50 2.62 13.90
CA TYR A 46 15.41 1.61 13.35
C TYR A 46 14.69 0.81 12.26
N LEU A 47 15.44 0.26 11.30
CA LEU A 47 14.85 -0.47 10.18
C LEU A 47 13.94 -1.61 10.66
N ASN A 48 14.39 -2.38 11.66
CA ASN A 48 13.60 -3.47 12.22
C ASN A 48 12.26 -3.00 12.81
N ASP A 49 12.28 -1.91 13.59
CA ASP A 49 11.06 -1.34 14.16
C ASP A 49 10.14 -0.80 13.06
N MET A 50 10.72 -0.20 12.02
CA MET A 50 9.95 0.29 10.88
C MET A 50 9.31 -0.84 10.08
N CYS A 51 9.99 -1.98 9.90
CA CYS A 51 9.39 -3.17 9.30
C CYS A 51 8.21 -3.67 10.13
N LYS A 52 8.35 -3.76 11.46
CA LYS A 52 7.26 -4.17 12.35
C LYS A 52 6.08 -3.20 12.29
N ILE A 53 6.34 -1.90 12.29
CA ILE A 53 5.30 -0.87 12.15
C ILE A 53 4.59 -1.01 10.81
N ALA A 54 5.33 -1.11 9.71
CA ALA A 54 4.76 -1.23 8.36
C ALA A 54 3.89 -2.49 8.21
N VAL A 55 4.35 -3.63 8.74
CA VAL A 55 3.58 -4.88 8.75
C VAL A 55 2.32 -4.74 9.61
N HIS A 56 2.44 -4.22 10.84
CA HIS A 56 1.31 -4.15 11.75
C HIS A 56 0.26 -3.13 11.31
N LEU A 57 0.70 -2.02 10.71
CA LEU A 57 -0.19 -1.02 10.11
C LEU A 57 -0.61 -1.38 8.68
N ASN A 58 -0.17 -2.51 8.15
CA ASN A 58 -0.43 -2.93 6.76
C ASN A 58 -0.17 -1.81 5.73
N ASP A 59 0.90 -1.04 5.93
CA ASP A 59 1.27 0.11 5.10
C ASP A 59 2.77 0.04 4.76
N ILE A 60 3.06 -0.68 3.67
CA ILE A 60 4.43 -0.87 3.17
C ILE A 60 5.06 0.44 2.70
N THR A 61 4.25 1.45 2.36
CA THR A 61 4.73 2.73 1.82
C THR A 61 5.52 3.52 2.88
N LEU A 62 5.36 3.19 4.15
CA LEU A 62 6.18 3.72 5.24
C LEU A 62 7.67 3.33 5.10
N LEU A 63 7.97 2.17 4.52
CA LEU A 63 9.35 1.74 4.23
C LEU A 63 9.93 2.55 3.06
N THR A 64 9.13 2.83 2.05
CA THR A 64 9.51 3.72 0.94
C THR A 64 9.88 5.10 1.46
N ASP A 65 9.04 5.68 2.30
CA ASP A 65 9.27 7.01 2.87
C ASP A 65 10.50 7.05 3.77
N LEU A 66 10.77 5.97 4.52
CA LEU A 66 12.02 5.82 5.29
C LEU A 66 13.24 5.88 4.37
N CYS A 67 13.24 5.13 3.28
CA CYS A 67 14.35 5.08 2.31
C CYS A 67 14.55 6.43 1.61
N SER A 68 13.46 7.07 1.18
CA SER A 68 13.51 8.41 0.56
C SER A 68 14.01 9.49 1.51
N SER A 69 13.77 9.35 2.81
CA SER A 69 14.21 10.32 3.82
C SER A 69 15.67 10.17 4.29
N CYS A 70 16.35 9.06 3.96
CA CYS A 70 17.73 8.81 4.39
C CYS A 70 18.55 8.04 3.34
N PRO A 71 19.35 8.74 2.51
CA PRO A 71 20.18 8.11 1.46
C PRO A 71 21.17 7.07 1.99
N VAL A 72 21.67 7.24 3.22
CA VAL A 72 22.57 6.28 3.87
C VAL A 72 21.87 4.94 4.11
N ARG A 73 20.58 4.96 4.49
CA ARG A 73 19.80 3.75 4.69
C ARG A 73 19.44 3.06 3.39
N LYS A 74 19.29 3.79 2.28
CA LYS A 74 19.19 3.19 0.94
C LYS A 74 20.41 2.30 0.66
N ASN A 75 21.61 2.81 0.92
CA ASN A 75 22.85 2.02 0.75
C ASN A 75 22.98 0.85 1.73
N ILE A 76 22.59 1.02 3.00
CA ILE A 76 22.65 -0.06 4.01
C ILE A 76 21.67 -1.18 3.66
N ILE A 77 20.45 -0.86 3.22
CA ILE A 77 19.45 -1.87 2.82
C ILE A 77 19.95 -2.66 1.60
N SER A 78 20.49 -1.98 0.59
CA SER A 78 21.06 -2.65 -0.58
C SER A 78 22.30 -3.50 -0.27
N GLN A 79 23.00 -3.23 0.84
CA GLN A 79 24.11 -4.05 1.33
C GLN A 79 23.68 -5.22 2.23
N GLN A 80 22.70 -5.00 3.12
CA GLN A 80 22.21 -6.03 4.05
C GLN A 80 21.24 -7.02 3.39
N TYR A 81 20.59 -6.61 2.31
CA TYR A 81 19.66 -7.43 1.52
C TYR A 81 20.11 -7.43 0.05
N PRO A 82 21.27 -8.05 -0.28
CA PRO A 82 21.82 -8.05 -1.64
C PRO A 82 20.90 -8.73 -2.66
N ASP A 83 20.01 -9.61 -2.21
CA ASP A 83 18.97 -10.26 -2.98
C ASP A 83 17.99 -9.25 -3.61
N LEU A 84 17.76 -8.11 -2.95
CA LEU A 84 16.98 -6.98 -3.50
C LEU A 84 17.74 -6.21 -4.59
N LYS A 85 19.06 -6.38 -4.69
CA LYS A 85 19.91 -5.74 -5.71
C LYS A 85 19.96 -6.56 -7.00
N ASN A 86 19.74 -7.89 -6.90
CA ASN A 86 19.74 -8.81 -8.04
C ASN A 86 18.32 -9.11 -8.57
N SER A 87 17.28 -8.46 -8.05
CA SER A 87 15.88 -8.73 -8.41
C SER A 87 15.46 -8.28 -9.81
N HIS A 88 16.38 -7.76 -10.64
CA HIS A 88 16.10 -7.47 -12.06
C HIS A 88 15.62 -8.70 -12.83
N HIS A 89 16.09 -9.89 -12.48
CA HIS A 89 15.66 -11.14 -13.13
C HIS A 89 14.28 -11.63 -12.66
N ASP A 90 13.79 -11.10 -11.54
CA ASP A 90 12.56 -11.56 -10.87
C ASP A 90 11.40 -10.56 -11.04
N LEU A 91 11.67 -9.40 -11.62
CA LEU A 91 10.66 -8.36 -11.85
C LEU A 91 9.62 -8.76 -12.90
N ALA A 92 10.04 -9.47 -13.96
CA ALA A 92 9.10 -10.01 -14.94
C ALA A 92 8.21 -11.10 -14.33
N VAL A 93 8.77 -11.97 -13.50
CA VAL A 93 8.04 -13.03 -12.78
C VAL A 93 7.08 -12.41 -11.76
N PHE A 94 7.54 -11.42 -11.00
CA PHE A 94 6.72 -10.72 -10.01
C PHE A 94 5.61 -9.88 -10.67
N ALA A 95 5.89 -9.20 -11.77
CA ALA A 95 4.89 -8.49 -12.56
C ALA A 95 3.87 -9.44 -13.16
N SER A 96 4.31 -10.59 -13.70
CA SER A 96 3.41 -11.64 -14.21
C SER A 96 2.49 -12.16 -13.11
N ARG A 97 3.04 -12.44 -11.92
CA ARG A 97 2.26 -12.89 -10.77
C ARG A 97 1.25 -11.84 -10.28
N ILE A 98 1.59 -10.55 -10.34
CA ILE A 98 0.63 -9.49 -10.03
C ILE A 98 -0.46 -9.39 -11.09
N CYS A 99 -0.12 -9.51 -12.38
CA CYS A 99 -1.12 -9.55 -13.43
C CYS A 99 -2.12 -10.68 -13.21
N GLU A 100 -1.66 -11.88 -12.87
CA GLU A 100 -2.51 -13.03 -12.54
C GLU A 100 -3.46 -12.72 -11.39
N GLU A 101 -2.92 -12.21 -10.28
CA GLU A 101 -3.70 -11.86 -9.08
C GLU A 101 -4.69 -10.71 -9.35
N MET A 102 -4.31 -9.72 -10.16
CA MET A 102 -5.21 -8.63 -10.56
C MET A 102 -6.36 -9.13 -11.44
N VAL A 103 -6.10 -10.07 -12.34
CA VAL A 103 -7.15 -10.72 -13.15
C VAL A 103 -8.11 -11.49 -12.24
N GLU A 104 -7.60 -12.18 -11.22
CA GLU A 104 -8.42 -12.87 -10.21
C GLU A 104 -9.28 -11.89 -9.41
N ALA A 105 -8.71 -10.76 -8.94
CA ALA A 105 -9.48 -9.68 -8.32
C ALA A 105 -10.62 -9.18 -9.20
N ILE A 106 -10.33 -8.90 -10.48
CA ILE A 106 -11.34 -8.42 -11.44
C ILE A 106 -12.46 -9.44 -11.57
N ARG A 107 -12.12 -10.73 -11.70
CA ARG A 107 -13.10 -11.82 -11.77
C ARG A 107 -13.99 -11.85 -10.52
N ASN A 108 -13.40 -11.72 -9.34
CA ASN A 108 -14.14 -11.76 -8.07
C ASN A 108 -15.05 -10.53 -7.89
N ILE A 109 -14.61 -9.35 -8.34
CA ILE A 109 -15.43 -8.14 -8.38
C ILE A 109 -16.58 -8.27 -9.39
N SER A 110 -16.33 -8.83 -10.57
CA SER A 110 -17.38 -9.10 -11.56
C SER A 110 -18.44 -10.06 -11.01
N HIS A 111 -18.04 -11.15 -10.36
CA HIS A 111 -18.97 -12.06 -9.69
C HIS A 111 -19.78 -11.39 -8.58
N LEU A 112 -19.18 -10.47 -7.81
CA LEU A 112 -19.94 -9.66 -6.86
C LEU A 112 -21.02 -8.86 -7.58
N SER A 113 -20.67 -8.17 -8.66
CA SER A 113 -21.60 -7.30 -9.40
C SER A 113 -22.81 -8.05 -9.96
N GLU A 114 -22.63 -9.31 -10.40
CA GLU A 114 -23.70 -10.18 -10.89
C GLU A 114 -24.69 -10.58 -9.79
N HIS A 115 -24.28 -10.56 -8.52
CA HIS A 115 -25.10 -10.98 -7.38
C HIS A 115 -25.84 -9.83 -6.69
N PHE A 116 -25.64 -8.58 -7.14
CA PHE A 116 -26.32 -7.41 -6.61
C PHE A 116 -27.77 -7.14 -7.10
N PRO A 117 -28.21 -7.51 -8.32
CA PRO A 117 -29.45 -6.95 -8.86
C PRO A 117 -30.78 -7.54 -8.33
N GLU A 118 -30.80 -8.68 -7.63
CA GLU A 118 -32.07 -9.25 -7.15
C GLU A 118 -31.96 -9.66 -5.67
N ALA A 119 -32.61 -8.93 -4.77
CA ALA A 119 -32.53 -9.16 -3.33
C ALA A 119 -33.83 -9.75 -2.78
N ASN A 120 -33.72 -11.01 -2.34
CA ASN A 120 -34.64 -11.62 -1.38
C ASN A 120 -34.06 -11.43 0.03
N LEU A 121 -34.87 -10.94 0.98
CA LEU A 121 -34.39 -10.47 2.31
C LEU A 121 -33.76 -11.57 3.18
N ALA A 122 -34.06 -12.84 2.91
CA ALA A 122 -33.64 -13.96 3.74
C ALA A 122 -32.14 -14.32 3.65
N ASP A 123 -31.44 -13.93 2.58
CA ASP A 123 -30.04 -14.35 2.32
C ASP A 123 -28.98 -13.29 2.66
N LEU A 124 -29.39 -12.24 3.38
CA LEU A 124 -28.58 -11.04 3.64
C LEU A 124 -27.31 -11.31 4.47
N LEU A 125 -27.37 -12.27 5.40
CA LEU A 125 -26.26 -12.64 6.28
C LEU A 125 -25.16 -13.43 5.55
N ASN A 126 -25.54 -14.35 4.66
CA ASN A 126 -24.59 -15.09 3.82
C ASN A 126 -23.96 -14.20 2.76
N ARG A 127 -24.75 -13.30 2.14
CA ARG A 127 -24.23 -12.27 1.23
C ARG A 127 -23.20 -11.38 1.91
N LYS A 128 -23.47 -10.89 3.13
CA LYS A 128 -22.52 -10.05 3.87
C LYS A 128 -21.18 -10.77 4.09
N LYS A 129 -21.20 -12.05 4.46
CA LYS A 129 -19.98 -12.86 4.61
C LYS A 129 -19.20 -13.00 3.30
N LYS A 130 -19.88 -13.30 2.19
CA LYS A 130 -19.24 -13.40 0.86
C LYS A 130 -18.65 -12.07 0.39
N VAL A 131 -19.38 -10.96 0.58
CA VAL A 131 -18.89 -9.62 0.24
C VAL A 131 -17.64 -9.27 1.05
N LEU A 132 -17.63 -9.55 2.35
CA LEU A 132 -16.44 -9.32 3.19
C LEU A 132 -15.24 -10.15 2.73
N ALA A 133 -15.42 -11.44 2.46
CA ALA A 133 -14.34 -12.30 1.99
C ALA A 133 -13.73 -11.80 0.67
N ASN A 134 -14.58 -11.40 -0.28
CA ASN A 134 -14.11 -10.88 -1.57
C ASN A 134 -13.42 -9.51 -1.42
N MET A 135 -13.87 -8.67 -0.48
CA MET A 135 -13.22 -7.40 -0.17
C MET A 135 -11.85 -7.59 0.49
N ASP A 136 -11.71 -8.55 1.39
CA ASP A 136 -10.43 -8.90 2.01
C ASP A 136 -9.39 -9.31 0.95
N GLU A 137 -9.82 -10.04 -0.08
CA GLU A 137 -8.97 -10.43 -1.21
C GLU A 137 -8.51 -9.23 -2.06
N VAL A 138 -9.41 -8.29 -2.36
CA VAL A 138 -9.07 -7.04 -3.06
C VAL A 138 -8.04 -6.23 -2.26
N VAL A 139 -8.19 -6.14 -0.94
CA VAL A 139 -7.23 -5.46 -0.06
C VAL A 139 -5.86 -6.14 -0.10
N GLU A 140 -5.81 -7.46 -0.09
CA GLU A 140 -4.57 -8.22 -0.17
C GLU A 140 -3.85 -8.03 -1.52
N ILE A 141 -4.60 -7.95 -2.62
CA ILE A 141 -4.04 -7.69 -3.95
C ILE A 141 -3.44 -6.29 -4.02
N LYS A 142 -4.11 -5.28 -3.46
CA LYS A 142 -3.55 -3.93 -3.32
C LYS A 142 -2.21 -3.96 -2.58
N ARG A 143 -2.13 -4.68 -1.45
CA ARG A 143 -0.90 -4.82 -0.66
C ARG A 143 0.26 -5.40 -1.47
N ARG A 144 -0.02 -6.41 -2.32
CA ARG A 144 0.98 -7.04 -3.20
C ARG A 144 1.47 -6.09 -4.30
N ILE A 145 0.57 -5.28 -4.87
CA ILE A 145 0.95 -4.22 -5.82
C ILE A 145 1.87 -3.20 -5.15
N ASP A 146 1.54 -2.74 -3.94
CA ASP A 146 2.37 -1.78 -3.22
C ASP A 146 3.79 -2.36 -2.92
N LEU A 147 3.90 -3.67 -2.68
CA LEU A 147 5.18 -4.38 -2.56
C LEU A 147 5.98 -4.39 -3.87
N LEU A 148 5.35 -4.52 -5.05
CA LEU A 148 6.04 -4.40 -6.35
C LEU A 148 6.64 -3.01 -6.50
N VAL A 149 5.80 -2.01 -6.25
CA VAL A 149 6.18 -0.60 -6.39
C VAL A 149 7.38 -0.31 -5.50
N PHE A 150 7.36 -0.82 -4.26
CA PHE A 150 8.51 -0.70 -3.36
C PHE A 150 9.77 -1.38 -3.93
N LYS A 151 9.67 -2.62 -4.44
CA LYS A 151 10.80 -3.32 -5.06
C LYS A 151 11.36 -2.56 -6.28
N LEU A 152 10.49 -2.01 -7.13
CA LEU A 152 10.87 -1.22 -8.32
C LEU A 152 11.65 0.04 -7.95
N ILE A 153 11.24 0.70 -6.86
CA ILE A 153 11.92 1.88 -6.32
C ILE A 153 13.29 1.49 -5.76
N LEU A 154 13.39 0.36 -5.06
CA LEU A 154 14.65 -0.16 -4.54
C LEU A 154 15.63 -0.56 -5.65
N SER A 155 15.13 -1.10 -6.76
CA SER A 155 15.94 -1.48 -7.93
C SER A 155 16.33 -0.29 -8.83
N GLU A 156 16.00 0.94 -8.44
CA GLU A 156 16.32 2.19 -9.17
C GLU A 156 15.75 2.26 -10.60
N ILE A 157 14.78 1.41 -10.94
CA ILE A 157 14.12 1.43 -12.26
C ILE A 157 13.15 2.60 -12.34
N PHE A 158 12.48 2.91 -11.22
CA PHE A 158 11.56 4.03 -11.10
C PHE A 158 11.87 4.84 -9.85
N THR A 159 11.75 6.16 -9.93
CA THR A 159 11.67 6.99 -8.74
C THR A 159 10.23 7.07 -8.23
N PRO A 160 10.00 7.36 -6.93
CA PRO A 160 8.66 7.61 -6.41
C PRO A 160 7.93 8.73 -7.18
N THR A 161 8.67 9.73 -7.63
CA THR A 161 8.19 10.85 -8.45
C THR A 161 7.72 10.43 -9.84
N ASP A 162 8.42 9.49 -10.49
CA ASP A 162 8.02 9.01 -11.83
C ASP A 162 6.68 8.28 -11.76
N LEU A 163 6.50 7.45 -10.73
CA LEU A 163 5.27 6.70 -10.51
C LEU A 163 4.09 7.62 -10.16
N GLN A 164 4.31 8.64 -9.33
CA GLN A 164 3.28 9.63 -9.01
C GLN A 164 2.86 10.45 -10.23
N LYS A 165 3.83 10.85 -11.08
CA LYS A 165 3.56 11.58 -12.31
C LYS A 165 2.74 10.74 -13.28
N GLU A 166 3.09 9.48 -13.46
CA GLU A 166 2.36 8.56 -14.33
C GLU A 166 0.93 8.32 -13.82
N GLN A 167 0.74 8.10 -12.52
CA GLN A 167 -0.59 7.99 -11.92
C GLN A 167 -1.44 9.25 -12.15
N HIS A 168 -0.84 10.43 -11.96
CA HIS A 168 -1.51 11.70 -12.18
C HIS A 168 -1.94 11.87 -13.64
N ASN A 169 -1.06 11.56 -14.59
CA ASN A 169 -1.36 11.61 -16.03
C ASN A 169 -2.55 10.72 -16.38
N ARG A 170 -2.53 9.44 -15.94
CA ARG A 170 -3.63 8.51 -16.21
C ARG A 170 -4.95 8.93 -15.58
N GLN A 171 -4.91 9.53 -14.40
CA GLN A 171 -6.10 10.06 -13.77
C GLN A 171 -6.69 11.24 -14.55
N GLN A 172 -5.84 12.13 -15.08
CA GLN A 172 -6.29 13.21 -15.96
C GLN A 172 -6.88 12.68 -17.28
N GLU A 173 -6.26 11.67 -17.89
CA GLU A 173 -6.77 11.02 -19.11
C GLU A 173 -8.14 10.39 -18.89
N ALA A 174 -8.34 9.69 -17.76
CA ALA A 174 -9.63 9.09 -17.41
C ALA A 174 -10.72 10.15 -17.19
N LEU A 175 -10.38 11.27 -16.54
CA LEU A 175 -11.30 12.40 -16.36
C LEU A 175 -11.69 13.04 -17.71
N ALA A 176 -10.73 13.21 -18.62
CA ALA A 176 -10.98 13.73 -19.95
C ALA A 176 -11.84 12.78 -20.81
N ALA A 177 -11.62 11.47 -20.71
CA ALA A 177 -12.43 10.47 -21.41
C ALA A 177 -13.89 10.48 -20.94
N ASN A 178 -14.13 10.57 -19.62
CA ASN A 178 -15.47 10.63 -19.06
C ASN A 178 -16.20 11.94 -19.42
N ALA A 179 -15.50 13.07 -19.45
CA ALA A 179 -16.08 14.36 -19.87
C ALA A 179 -16.50 14.35 -21.36
N ASN A 180 -15.73 13.67 -22.21
CA ASN A 180 -16.06 13.54 -23.63
C ASN A 180 -17.26 12.60 -23.88
N GLN A 181 -17.45 11.57 -23.05
CA GLN A 181 -18.63 10.68 -23.13
C GLN A 181 -19.92 11.37 -22.66
N GLN A 182 -19.85 12.24 -21.65
CA GLN A 182 -21.01 13.02 -21.21
C GLN A 182 -21.49 14.04 -22.25
N HIS A 183 -20.58 14.60 -23.07
CA HIS A 183 -20.95 15.52 -24.14
C HIS A 183 -21.46 14.83 -25.43
N SER A 184 -21.27 13.52 -25.59
CA SER A 184 -21.83 12.76 -26.71
C SER A 184 -23.24 12.24 -26.45
N ASP A 185 -23.61 12.02 -25.19
CA ASP A 185 -24.96 11.54 -24.82
C ASP A 185 -26.01 12.68 -24.75
N ASP A 186 -25.57 13.95 -24.72
CA ASP A 186 -26.41 15.15 -24.72
C ASP A 186 -26.70 15.72 -26.13
N ARG A 187 -26.32 15.02 -27.21
CA ARG A 187 -26.60 15.39 -28.61
C ARG A 187 -27.49 14.38 -29.32
#